data_AF-A0A098S7H4-F1
#
_entry.id   AF-A0A098S7H4-F1
#
_cell.length_a   1.000
_cell.length_b   1.000
_cell.length_c   1.000
_cell.angle_alpha   90.00
_cell.angle_beta   90.00
_cell.angle_gamma   90.00
#
_symmetry.space_group_name_H-M   'P 1'
#
loop_
_entity.id
_entity.type
_entity.pdbx_description
1 polymer ?
#
loop_
_entity_poly.entity_id
_entity_poly.type
_entity_poly.pdbx_seq_one_letter_code
_entity_poly.pdbx_strand_id
1 'polypeptide(L)'
;MKDPKLLDLYSDYLLASFRMATATGLSELTDQALSHDKISRFLGQEAFTAKDYWRCIKPLVRKVEHPDAVIKIDDTIEEKPHSTENEVVTWHWDHSKKPKAGHTKGINIL
;
A
#
# COMPACT_ATOMS: atom_id res chain seq x y z
N MET A 1 -11.52 -13.32 -6.77
CA MET A 1 -12.56 -12.47 -6.13
C MET A 1 -11.82 -11.51 -5.22
N LYS A 2 -11.72 -10.24 -5.63
CA LYS A 2 -11.03 -9.23 -4.84
C LYS A 2 -11.92 -8.91 -3.63
N ASP A 3 -11.46 -9.27 -2.43
CA ASP A 3 -12.16 -9.08 -1.15
C ASP A 3 -11.59 -7.82 -0.49
N PRO A 4 -12.27 -6.66 -0.56
CA PRO A 4 -11.73 -5.40 -0.04
C PRO A 4 -11.55 -5.42 1.47
N LYS A 5 -12.37 -6.20 2.21
CA LYS A 5 -12.28 -6.28 3.66
C LYS A 5 -11.05 -7.07 4.10
N LEU A 6 -10.78 -8.18 3.39
CA LEU A 6 -9.57 -8.96 3.64
C LEU A 6 -8.31 -8.18 3.24
N LEU A 7 -8.38 -7.40 2.15
CA LEU A 7 -7.31 -6.49 1.76
C LEU A 7 -7.02 -5.48 2.87
N ASP A 8 -8.05 -4.77 3.35
CA ASP A 8 -7.95 -3.75 4.40
C ASP A 8 -7.31 -4.32 5.69
N LEU A 9 -7.85 -5.45 6.18
CA LEU A 9 -7.31 -6.12 7.36
C LEU A 9 -5.87 -6.62 7.17
N TYR A 10 -5.54 -7.16 6.00
CA TYR A 10 -4.20 -7.63 5.71
C TYR A 10 -3.20 -6.46 5.61
N SER A 11 -3.61 -5.34 5.01
CA SER A 11 -2.83 -4.11 4.99
C SER A 11 -2.57 -3.57 6.40
N ASP A 12 -3.59 -3.51 7.25
CA ASP A 12 -3.44 -3.11 8.65
C ASP A 12 -2.49 -4.04 9.41
N TYR A 13 -2.60 -5.35 9.17
CA TYR A 13 -1.67 -6.33 9.75
C TYR A 13 -0.22 -6.07 9.32
N LEU A 14 0.03 -5.79 8.05
CA LEU A 14 1.38 -5.46 7.57
C LEU A 14 1.91 -4.16 8.19
N LEU A 15 1.06 -3.13 8.32
CA LEU A 15 1.45 -1.84 8.91
C LEU A 15 1.73 -1.94 10.42
N ALA A 16 0.97 -2.76 11.14
CA ALA A 16 1.12 -2.96 12.58
C ALA A 16 2.19 -4.01 12.95
N SER A 17 2.67 -4.80 11.99
CA SER A 17 3.64 -5.85 12.25
C SER A 17 5.08 -5.33 12.24
N PHE A 18 5.75 -5.42 13.39
CA PHE A 18 7.18 -5.08 13.53
C PHE A 18 8.13 -6.25 13.24
N ARG A 19 7.58 -7.44 13.00
CA ARG A 19 8.32 -8.69 12.75
C ARG A 19 7.88 -9.30 11.43
N MET A 20 8.38 -10.49 11.14
CA MET A 20 7.97 -11.29 9.99
C MET A 20 6.46 -11.49 9.99
N ALA A 21 5.79 -10.90 9.00
CA ALA A 21 4.37 -11.10 8.76
C ALA A 21 4.14 -12.44 8.05
N THR A 22 3.33 -13.30 8.64
CA THR A 22 2.95 -14.60 8.07
C THR A 22 1.43 -14.78 8.05
N ALA A 23 0.93 -15.63 7.14
CA ALA A 23 -0.49 -15.99 7.07
C ALA A 23 -0.96 -16.74 8.32
N THR A 24 -0.10 -17.58 8.92
CA THR A 24 -0.37 -18.24 10.20
C THR A 24 -0.42 -17.22 11.34
N GLY A 25 0.48 -16.23 11.36
CA GLY A 25 0.49 -15.17 12.36
C GLY A 25 -0.77 -14.31 12.33
N LEU A 26 -1.28 -13.95 11.15
CA LEU A 26 -2.57 -13.24 11.05
C LEU A 26 -3.75 -14.13 11.47
N SER A 27 -3.67 -15.44 11.15
CA SER A 27 -4.70 -16.40 11.57
C SER A 27 -4.74 -16.52 13.09
N GLU A 28 -3.59 -16.62 13.75
CA GLU A 28 -3.47 -16.62 15.21
C GLU A 28 -3.92 -15.30 15.84
N LEU A 29 -3.53 -14.15 15.27
CA LEU A 29 -3.93 -12.82 15.74
C LEU A 29 -5.45 -12.61 15.73
N THR A 30 -6.15 -13.28 14.81
CA THR A 30 -7.60 -13.21 14.66
C THR A 30 -8.34 -14.35 15.37
N ASP A 31 -7.69 -15.03 16.33
CA ASP A 31 -8.25 -16.20 17.04
C ASP A 31 -8.81 -17.26 16.08
N GLN A 32 -8.09 -17.49 14.97
CA GLN A 32 -8.45 -18.40 13.88
C GLN A 32 -9.77 -18.05 13.15
N ALA A 33 -10.36 -16.87 13.38
CA ALA A 33 -11.51 -16.38 12.64
C ALA A 33 -11.21 -16.23 11.13
N LEU A 34 -9.93 -15.99 10.80
CA LEU A 34 -9.41 -16.00 9.45
C LEU A 34 -8.41 -17.15 9.30
N SER A 35 -8.68 -18.13 8.43
CA SER A 35 -7.74 -19.25 8.23
C SER A 35 -6.53 -18.81 7.40
N HIS A 36 -5.35 -19.33 7.74
CA HIS A 36 -4.12 -19.10 6.97
C HIS A 36 -4.29 -19.49 5.50
N ASP A 37 -5.04 -20.56 5.21
CA ASP A 37 -5.42 -20.97 3.87
C ASP A 37 -6.20 -19.90 3.09
N LYS A 38 -7.15 -19.23 3.75
CA LYS A 38 -7.94 -18.16 3.13
C LYS A 38 -7.04 -16.99 2.76
N ILE A 39 -6.08 -16.65 3.63
CA ILE A 39 -5.08 -15.60 3.40
C ILE A 39 -4.17 -16.00 2.23
N SER A 40 -3.62 -17.21 2.22
CA SER A 40 -2.77 -17.69 1.13
C SER A 40 -3.49 -17.72 -0.21
N ARG A 41 -4.74 -18.20 -0.26
CA ARG A 41 -5.55 -18.15 -1.49
C ARG A 41 -5.85 -16.72 -1.93
N PHE A 42 -6.01 -15.78 -1.00
CA PHE A 42 -6.20 -14.37 -1.32
C PHE A 42 -4.94 -13.76 -1.94
N LEU A 43 -3.77 -14.02 -1.37
CA LEU A 43 -2.48 -13.53 -1.88
C LEU A 43 -2.06 -14.19 -3.20
N GLY A 44 -2.49 -15.43 -3.45
CA GLY A 44 -2.24 -16.15 -4.70
C GLY A 44 -3.16 -15.76 -5.88
N GLN A 45 -4.02 -14.75 -5.71
CA GLN A 45 -4.84 -14.24 -6.83
C GLN A 45 -4.02 -13.37 -7.77
N GLU A 46 -4.60 -13.02 -8.92
CA GLU A 46 -4.03 -12.02 -9.81
C GLU A 46 -3.84 -10.67 -9.11
N ALA A 47 -2.79 -9.95 -9.52
CA ALA A 47 -2.47 -8.63 -9.00
C ALA A 47 -3.67 -7.67 -9.08
N PHE A 48 -3.73 -6.75 -8.11
CA PHE A 48 -4.71 -5.67 -8.15
C PHE A 48 -4.38 -4.70 -9.29
N THR A 49 -5.40 -4.33 -10.08
CA THR A 49 -5.24 -3.30 -11.10
C THR A 49 -5.63 -1.94 -10.52
N ALA A 50 -5.22 -0.84 -11.16
CA ALA A 50 -5.64 0.51 -10.78
C ALA A 50 -7.17 0.65 -10.74
N LYS A 51 -7.90 -0.06 -11.63
CA LYS A 51 -9.36 -0.10 -11.64
C LYS A 51 -9.96 -0.74 -10.38
N ASP A 52 -9.32 -1.79 -9.88
CA ASP A 52 -9.77 -2.47 -8.66
C ASP A 52 -9.50 -1.62 -7.43
N TYR A 53 -8.33 -0.98 -7.39
CA TYR A 53 -8.00 -0.03 -6.33
C TYR A 53 -8.99 1.14 -6.29
N TRP A 54 -9.30 1.75 -7.44
CA TRP A 54 -10.31 2.81 -7.55
C TRP A 54 -11.67 2.37 -6.99
N ARG A 55 -12.11 1.14 -7.30
CA ARG A 55 -13.37 0.59 -6.76
C ARG A 55 -13.35 0.47 -5.24
N CYS A 56 -12.19 0.18 -4.64
CA CYS A 56 -12.03 0.09 -3.18
C CYS A 56 -12.10 1.48 -2.53
N ILE A 57 -11.41 2.48 -3.08
CA ILE A 57 -11.31 3.82 -2.46
C ILE A 57 -12.47 4.75 -2.80
N LYS A 58 -13.19 4.52 -3.91
CA LYS A 58 -14.27 5.40 -4.37
C LYS A 58 -15.33 5.69 -3.29
N PRO A 59 -15.82 4.72 -2.50
CA PRO A 59 -16.75 5.01 -1.42
C PRO A 59 -16.19 5.96 -0.36
N LEU A 60 -14.89 5.91 -0.07
CA LEU A 60 -14.22 6.84 0.86
C LEU A 60 -14.18 8.25 0.28
N VAL A 61 -13.80 8.38 -0.99
CA VAL A 61 -13.80 9.68 -1.71
C VAL A 61 -15.21 10.30 -1.71
N ARG A 62 -16.25 9.49 -1.92
CA ARG A 62 -17.64 9.97 -1.94
C ARG A 62 -18.15 10.48 -0.59
N LYS A 63 -17.56 10.07 0.53
CA LYS A 63 -17.91 10.59 1.86
C LYS A 63 -17.45 12.02 2.08
N VAL A 64 -16.43 12.47 1.36
CA VAL A 64 -15.82 13.80 1.49
C VAL A 64 -16.05 14.68 0.26
N GLU A 65 -16.87 14.22 -0.69
CA GLU A 65 -17.18 14.93 -1.92
C GLU A 65 -17.96 16.22 -1.61
N HIS A 66 -17.52 17.33 -2.17
CA HIS A 66 -18.17 18.64 -2.03
C HIS A 66 -18.10 19.40 -3.36
N PRO A 67 -19.13 20.19 -3.74
CA PRO A 67 -19.12 20.95 -4.99
C PRO A 67 -17.91 21.87 -5.16
N ASP A 68 -17.44 22.47 -4.07
CA ASP A 68 -16.28 23.38 -4.05
C ASP A 68 -14.94 22.67 -3.74
N ALA A 69 -14.92 21.35 -3.60
CA ALA A 69 -13.68 20.61 -3.35
C ALA A 69 -12.85 20.47 -4.63
N VAL A 70 -11.53 20.40 -4.45
CA VAL A 70 -10.56 20.12 -5.52
C VAL A 70 -9.83 18.82 -5.23
N ILE A 71 -9.48 18.08 -6.29
CA ILE A 71 -8.60 16.91 -6.19
C ILE A 71 -7.18 17.38 -6.47
N LYS A 72 -6.29 17.24 -5.47
CA LYS A 72 -4.85 17.42 -5.65
C LYS A 72 -4.19 16.05 -5.71
N ILE A 73 -3.41 15.81 -6.75
CA ILE A 73 -2.54 14.64 -6.90
C ILE A 73 -1.11 15.19 -6.91
N ASP A 74 -0.27 14.68 -6.03
CA ASP A 74 1.13 15.09 -5.87
C ASP A 74 1.94 13.81 -5.78
N ASP A 75 3.07 13.73 -6.46
CA ASP A 75 4.00 12.62 -6.31
C ASP A 75 4.85 12.85 -5.06
N THR A 76 5.06 11.81 -4.26
CA THR A 76 5.91 11.90 -3.08
C THR A 76 6.86 10.72 -3.05
N ILE A 77 8.13 11.00 -2.78
CA ILE A 77 9.15 9.97 -2.58
C ILE A 77 9.30 9.74 -1.08
N GLU A 78 8.88 8.57 -0.60
CA GLU A 78 9.18 8.11 0.74
C GLU A 78 10.64 7.59 0.76
N GLU A 79 11.55 8.40 1.30
CA GLU A 79 12.99 8.12 1.26
C GLU A 79 13.36 6.85 2.02
N LYS A 80 14.19 6.01 1.37
CA LYS A 80 14.71 4.77 1.95
C LYS A 80 16.22 4.65 1.69
N PRO A 81 17.06 5.58 2.18
CA PRO A 81 18.48 5.66 1.84
C PRO A 81 19.27 4.38 2.20
N HIS A 82 18.83 3.66 3.23
CA HIS A 82 19.51 2.46 3.74
C HIS A 82 18.87 1.14 3.29
N SER A 83 17.79 1.17 2.51
CA SER A 83 17.15 -0.04 1.99
C SER A 83 17.81 -0.52 0.70
N THR A 84 17.78 -1.84 0.47
CA THR A 84 18.23 -2.47 -0.78
C THR A 84 17.24 -2.16 -1.89
N GLU A 85 17.75 -1.92 -3.11
CA GLU A 85 16.91 -1.73 -4.30
C GLU A 85 16.08 -2.97 -4.61
N ASN A 86 14.86 -2.75 -5.05
CA ASN A 86 13.93 -3.78 -5.52
C ASN A 86 12.87 -3.14 -6.42
N GLU A 87 11.83 -3.87 -6.79
CA GLU A 87 10.76 -3.37 -7.68
C GLU A 87 10.01 -2.13 -7.12
N VAL A 88 10.07 -1.91 -5.80
CA VAL A 88 9.39 -0.81 -5.09
C VAL A 88 10.37 0.28 -4.66
N VAL A 89 11.55 -0.10 -4.17
CA VAL A 89 12.60 0.83 -3.72
C VAL A 89 13.58 1.08 -4.85
N THR A 90 13.50 2.25 -5.50
CA THR A 90 14.35 2.62 -6.63
C THR A 90 14.82 4.07 -6.55
N TRP A 91 15.64 4.51 -7.51
CA TRP A 91 16.10 5.90 -7.61
C TRP A 91 15.11 6.73 -8.44
N HIS A 92 14.66 7.83 -7.85
CA HIS A 92 13.76 8.79 -8.46
C HIS A 92 14.43 10.15 -8.57
N TRP A 93 14.07 10.96 -9.56
CA TRP A 93 14.55 12.34 -9.64
C TRP A 93 13.77 13.23 -8.66
N ASP A 94 14.50 14.01 -7.87
CA ASP A 94 13.92 14.96 -6.91
C ASP A 94 14.54 16.35 -7.11
N HIS A 95 13.72 17.29 -7.59
CA HIS A 95 14.11 18.66 -7.85
C HIS A 95 14.14 19.54 -6.58
N SER A 96 13.57 19.06 -5.48
CA SER A 96 13.50 19.77 -4.20
C SER A 96 14.80 19.65 -3.39
N LYS A 97 15.62 18.63 -3.66
CA LYS A 97 16.94 18.45 -3.04
C LYS A 97 17.88 19.57 -3.49
N LYS A 98 18.14 20.53 -2.59
CA LYS A 98 19.11 21.61 -2.78
C LYS A 98 20.46 21.23 -2.14
N PRO A 99 21.61 21.73 -2.65
CA PRO A 99 21.79 22.78 -3.66
C PRO A 99 21.81 22.30 -5.12
N LYS A 100 21.76 21.00 -5.38
CA LYS A 100 21.59 20.45 -6.74
C LYS A 100 20.50 19.38 -6.71
N ALA A 101 19.50 19.55 -7.58
CA ALA A 101 18.53 18.50 -7.87
C ALA A 101 19.26 17.20 -8.17
N GLY A 102 18.74 16.10 -7.65
CA GLY A 102 19.47 14.83 -7.64
C GLY A 102 18.54 13.64 -7.54
N HIS A 103 19.14 12.45 -7.59
CA HIS A 103 18.40 11.22 -7.41
C HIS A 103 18.20 10.92 -5.92
N THR A 104 16.97 10.62 -5.53
CA THR A 104 16.59 10.20 -4.19
C THR A 104 16.17 8.74 -4.25
N LYS A 105 16.76 7.89 -3.40
CA LYS A 105 16.37 6.48 -3.28
C LYS A 105 15.19 6.34 -2.34
N GLY A 106 14.12 5.73 -2.81
CA GLY A 106 12.89 5.62 -2.03
C GLY A 106 11.79 4.89 -2.76
N ILE A 107 10.58 5.05 -2.25
CA ILE A 107 9.34 4.53 -2.82
C ILE A 107 8.58 5.71 -3.41
N ASN A 108 8.25 5.67 -4.69
CA ASN A 108 7.37 6.66 -5.30
C ASN A 108 5.90 6.33 -5.00
N ILE A 109 5.23 7.26 -4.33
CA ILE A 109 3.81 7.20 -3.98
C ILE A 109 3.08 8.17 -4.93
N LEU A 110 2.27 7.61 -5.83
CA LEU A 110 1.46 8.29 -6.85
C LEU A 110 -0.04 8.06 -6.61
#